data_AF-A0A426U0U6-F1
#
_entry.id   AF-A0A426U0U6-F1
#
_cell.length_a   1.000
_cell.length_b   1.000
_cell.length_c   1.000
_cell.angle_alpha   90.00
_cell.angle_beta   90.00
_cell.angle_gamma   90.00
#
_symmetry.space_group_name_H-M   'P 1'
#
loop_
_entity.id
_entity.type
_entity.pdbx_description
1 polymer ?
#
loop_
_entity_poly.entity_id
_entity_poly.type
_entity_poly.pdbx_seq_one_letter_code
_entity_poly.pdbx_strand_id
1 'polypeptide(L)'
;MAEPDSILQLGIEAAREGKKDEARQLFRLLTQQDPTNAQGWLWLAGVAENREERQHALERVVVLEPSNEMAVKGLQALGVDPSAVKAEQPVAAPVAVAPTPSSPPARQPEPDPFMDDDDPFAELNSLSETMAADTSGPVRRSDPEPEKRETGPTSAATAAARAEAGARRAEERMRENRRATGGSKKDQAPARRGFSPLLGLLLFFVGLGLVGLIIAWIWPLFFGRDQVAVNPANQTAVAQTAQAGTMPPVLEPPVEQPAEPPVEQPAEPPVEQPAESPVEQPAELPVEQPAALPASDVSGATPAVLAPNTPIQGAGWTYDFNSPTFAASIIGNLGQYTPNNGRFVVVLAFAFNGTGSEQAIPSNFFVLKDAQGRVWEARPEVSAAYVVPGINADLAHTQAMPSDGITRSVAIIFDVAPDATDLVFFSRSNPTQGWLVMRNL
;
A
#
# COMPACT_ATOMS: atom_id res chain seq x y z
N MET A 1 -12.43 -14.33 20.48
CA MET A 1 -11.59 -14.59 19.28
C MET A 1 -11.02 -16.00 19.44
N ALA A 2 -10.19 -16.51 18.52
CA ALA A 2 -9.40 -17.71 18.81
C ALA A 2 -8.20 -17.32 19.69
N GLU A 3 -7.76 -18.23 20.57
CA GLU A 3 -6.59 -18.00 21.42
C GLU A 3 -5.29 -17.96 20.58
N PRO A 4 -4.31 -17.11 20.90
CA PRO A 4 -3.10 -16.94 20.09
C PRO A 4 -2.29 -18.24 19.94
N ASP A 5 -2.19 -19.05 21.00
CA ASP A 5 -1.52 -20.36 20.97
C ASP A 5 -2.19 -21.35 19.98
N SER A 6 -3.51 -21.26 19.83
CA SER A 6 -4.27 -22.08 18.88
C SER A 6 -3.97 -21.68 17.44
N ILE A 7 -3.87 -20.38 17.16
CA ILE A 7 -3.50 -19.84 15.85
C ILE A 7 -2.05 -20.19 15.51
N LEU A 8 -1.13 -20.11 16.50
CA LEU A 8 0.26 -20.55 16.36
C LEU A 8 0.35 -22.04 15.98
N GLN A 9 -0.38 -22.91 16.70
CA GLN A 9 -0.39 -24.35 16.42
C GLN A 9 -0.95 -24.66 15.03
N LEU A 10 -2.07 -24.04 14.64
CA LEU A 10 -2.70 -24.24 13.33
C LEU A 10 -1.80 -23.75 12.18
N GLY A 11 -1.12 -22.61 12.36
CA GLY A 11 -0.15 -22.11 11.38
C GLY A 11 1.04 -23.04 11.20
N ILE A 12 1.54 -23.66 12.28
CA ILE A 12 2.63 -24.65 12.24
C ILE A 12 2.18 -25.93 11.52
N GLU A 13 0.93 -26.34 11.69
CA GLU A 13 0.35 -27.49 10.98
C GLU A 13 0.24 -27.21 9.47
N ALA A 14 -0.38 -26.09 9.07
CA ALA A 14 -0.46 -25.67 7.67
C ALA A 14 0.95 -25.52 7.01
N ALA A 15 1.94 -25.01 7.75
CA ALA A 15 3.31 -24.90 7.28
C ALA A 15 3.97 -26.28 7.04
N ARG A 16 3.67 -27.28 7.88
CA ARG A 16 4.16 -28.68 7.74
C ARG A 16 3.48 -29.41 6.59
N GLU A 17 2.20 -29.13 6.34
CA GLU A 17 1.47 -29.63 5.16
C GLU A 17 1.92 -28.96 3.85
N GLY A 18 2.80 -27.95 3.92
CA GLY A 18 3.31 -27.21 2.76
C GLY A 18 2.38 -26.10 2.25
N LYS A 19 1.26 -25.85 2.94
CA LYS A 19 0.27 -24.81 2.63
C LYS A 19 0.77 -23.43 3.10
N LYS A 20 1.85 -22.95 2.48
CA LYS A 20 2.59 -21.76 2.94
C LYS A 20 1.75 -20.49 3.00
N ASP A 21 0.78 -20.31 2.11
CA ASP A 21 -0.06 -19.12 2.08
C ASP A 21 -1.10 -19.11 3.20
N GLU A 22 -1.71 -20.25 3.52
CA GLU A 22 -2.59 -20.43 4.68
C GLU A 22 -1.81 -20.22 5.99
N ALA A 23 -0.62 -20.81 6.11
CA ALA A 23 0.29 -20.60 7.24
C ALA A 23 0.68 -19.12 7.39
N ARG A 24 0.98 -18.42 6.28
CA ARG A 24 1.33 -16.98 6.29
C ARG A 24 0.16 -16.12 6.76
N GLN A 25 -1.07 -16.42 6.34
CA GLN A 25 -2.27 -15.73 6.84
C GLN A 25 -2.46 -15.94 8.34
N LEU A 26 -2.31 -17.18 8.82
CA LEU A 26 -2.42 -17.52 10.25
C LEU A 26 -1.35 -16.82 11.10
N PHE A 27 -0.09 -16.82 10.67
CA PHE A 27 0.97 -16.11 11.40
C PHE A 27 0.82 -14.59 11.32
N ARG A 28 0.41 -14.01 10.17
CA ARG A 28 0.08 -12.57 10.07
C ARG A 28 -1.03 -12.18 11.05
N LEU A 29 -2.07 -13.01 11.20
CA LEU A 29 -3.15 -12.80 12.17
C LEU A 29 -2.63 -12.87 13.62
N LEU A 30 -1.83 -13.89 13.94
CA LEU A 30 -1.19 -14.04 15.25
C LEU A 30 -0.34 -12.81 15.60
N THR A 31 0.52 -12.34 14.69
CA THR A 31 1.39 -11.17 14.93
C THR A 31 0.64 -9.84 15.04
N GLN A 32 -0.62 -9.78 14.61
CA GLN A 32 -1.50 -8.63 14.83
C GLN A 32 -2.22 -8.70 16.18
N GLN A 33 -2.60 -9.89 16.64
CA GLN A 33 -3.28 -10.09 17.93
C GLN A 33 -2.31 -10.09 19.10
N ASP A 34 -1.12 -10.69 18.94
CA ASP A 34 0.00 -10.65 19.86
C ASP A 34 1.27 -10.16 19.13
N PRO A 35 1.48 -8.83 19.03
CA PRO A 35 2.70 -8.27 18.46
C PRO A 35 3.98 -8.59 19.24
N THR A 36 3.87 -9.15 20.45
CA THR A 36 4.99 -9.59 21.30
C THR A 36 5.36 -11.07 21.11
N ASN A 37 4.62 -11.83 20.30
CA ASN A 37 4.88 -13.24 20.03
C ASN A 37 6.13 -13.48 19.16
N ALA A 38 7.32 -13.51 19.76
CA ALA A 38 8.58 -13.74 19.04
C ALA A 38 8.55 -15.03 18.20
N GLN A 39 7.91 -16.08 18.71
CA GLN A 39 7.75 -17.35 17.99
C GLN A 39 6.85 -17.19 16.75
N GLY A 40 5.72 -16.48 16.85
CA GLY A 40 4.85 -16.16 15.72
C GLY A 40 5.56 -15.38 14.61
N TRP A 41 6.36 -14.36 14.97
CA TRP A 41 7.21 -13.62 14.03
C TRP A 41 8.28 -14.52 13.38
N LEU A 42 8.90 -15.43 14.14
CA LEU A 42 9.92 -16.36 13.60
C LEU A 42 9.32 -17.36 12.59
N TRP A 43 8.10 -17.86 12.83
CA TRP A 43 7.41 -18.71 11.87
C TRP A 43 6.93 -17.94 10.64
N LEU A 44 6.46 -16.70 10.79
CA LEU A 44 6.12 -15.82 9.66
C LEU A 44 7.33 -15.64 8.72
N ALA A 45 8.53 -15.39 9.24
CA ALA A 45 9.75 -15.28 8.44
C ALA A 45 10.05 -16.54 7.60
N GLY A 46 9.70 -17.73 8.11
CA GLY A 46 9.88 -19.02 7.43
C GLY A 46 8.92 -19.27 6.27
N VAL A 47 7.70 -18.71 6.31
CA VAL A 47 6.68 -18.82 5.23
C VAL A 47 6.48 -17.52 4.44
N ALA A 48 7.27 -16.49 4.76
CA ALA A 48 7.26 -15.18 4.12
C ALA A 48 7.39 -15.26 2.60
N GLU A 49 6.59 -14.44 1.92
CA GLU A 49 6.34 -14.41 0.49
C GLU A 49 7.52 -13.81 -0.28
N ASN A 50 8.10 -12.75 0.28
CA ASN A 50 9.18 -11.97 -0.30
C ASN A 50 10.33 -11.77 0.72
N ARG A 51 11.38 -11.04 0.33
CA ARG A 51 12.58 -10.84 1.16
C ARG A 51 12.31 -9.81 2.26
N GLU A 52 11.42 -8.87 1.98
CA GLU A 52 11.09 -7.69 2.76
C GLU A 52 10.23 -8.07 3.98
N GLU A 53 9.20 -8.89 3.79
CA GLU A 53 8.41 -9.52 4.86
C GLU A 53 9.30 -10.42 5.73
N ARG A 54 10.20 -11.20 5.12
CA ARG A 54 11.15 -12.03 5.86
C ARG A 54 12.07 -11.18 6.73
N GLN A 55 12.63 -10.11 6.18
CA GLN A 55 13.49 -9.18 6.91
C GLN A 55 12.72 -8.57 8.09
N HIS A 56 11.56 -7.96 7.84
CA HIS A 56 10.75 -7.32 8.89
C HIS A 56 10.36 -8.28 10.01
N ALA A 57 9.93 -9.51 9.66
CA ALA A 57 9.60 -10.52 10.65
C ALA A 57 10.82 -10.92 11.50
N LEU A 58 12.00 -11.09 10.90
CA LEU A 58 13.24 -11.39 11.64
C LEU A 58 13.71 -10.21 12.50
N GLU A 59 13.56 -8.96 12.05
CA GLU A 59 13.82 -7.74 12.83
C GLU A 59 12.92 -7.69 14.07
N ARG A 60 11.63 -7.98 13.92
CA ARG A 60 10.68 -8.11 15.04
C ARG A 60 11.13 -9.17 16.05
N VAL A 61 11.62 -10.34 15.59
CA VAL A 61 12.19 -11.35 16.51
C VAL A 61 13.43 -10.83 17.23
N VAL A 62 14.38 -10.17 16.55
CA VAL A 62 15.60 -9.65 17.20
C VAL A 62 15.28 -8.54 18.21
N VAL A 63 14.23 -7.75 18.00
CA VAL A 63 13.76 -6.74 18.96
C VAL A 63 13.11 -7.37 20.20
N LEU A 64 12.39 -8.49 20.05
CA LEU A 64 11.71 -9.19 21.15
C LEU A 64 12.64 -10.14 21.91
N GLU A 65 13.48 -10.88 21.18
CA GLU A 65 14.46 -11.85 21.68
C GLU A 65 15.86 -11.56 21.06
N PRO A 66 16.64 -10.60 21.61
CA PRO A 66 17.97 -10.27 21.09
C PRO A 66 19.00 -11.42 21.14
N SER A 67 18.68 -12.52 21.84
CA SER A 67 19.45 -13.75 21.92
C SER A 67 19.03 -14.83 20.91
N ASN A 68 18.02 -14.58 20.07
CA ASN A 68 17.50 -15.58 19.14
C ASN A 68 18.46 -15.78 17.95
N GLU A 69 19.30 -16.82 18.04
CA GLU A 69 20.29 -17.15 17.01
C GLU A 69 19.68 -17.36 15.61
N MET A 70 18.45 -17.85 15.51
CA MET A 70 17.80 -18.10 14.22
C MET A 70 17.43 -16.78 13.53
N ALA A 71 16.94 -15.80 14.29
CA ALA A 71 16.64 -14.48 13.77
C ALA A 71 17.90 -13.72 13.34
N VAL A 72 18.94 -13.74 14.18
CA VAL A 72 20.24 -13.11 13.91
C VAL A 72 20.90 -13.70 12.65
N LYS A 73 20.95 -15.04 12.53
CA LYS A 73 21.48 -15.72 11.33
C LYS A 73 20.61 -15.46 10.10
N GLY A 74 19.30 -15.32 10.26
CA GLY A 74 18.38 -14.94 9.20
C GLY A 74 18.69 -13.57 8.61
N LEU A 75 18.86 -12.54 9.45
CA LEU A 75 19.24 -11.19 8.99
C LEU A 75 20.61 -11.16 8.32
N GLN A 76 21.60 -11.86 8.88
CA GLN A 76 22.93 -12.01 8.27
C GLN A 76 22.85 -12.69 6.89
N ALA A 77 22.01 -13.72 6.74
CA ALA A 77 21.77 -14.37 5.44
C ALA A 77 21.03 -13.49 4.42
N LEU A 78 20.33 -12.45 4.87
CA LEU A 78 19.75 -11.39 4.02
C LEU A 78 20.72 -10.22 3.76
N GLY A 79 21.90 -10.21 4.37
CA GLY A 79 22.88 -9.13 4.27
C GLY A 79 22.56 -7.89 5.12
N VAL A 80 21.82 -8.07 6.21
CA VAL A 80 21.44 -7.01 7.15
C VAL A 80 22.23 -7.16 8.45
N ASP A 81 22.86 -6.08 8.92
CA ASP A 81 23.66 -6.10 10.15
C ASP A 81 22.74 -6.11 11.41
N PRO A 82 22.69 -7.20 12.19
CA PRO A 82 21.78 -7.32 13.34
C PRO A 82 22.12 -6.35 14.48
N SER A 83 23.33 -5.78 14.48
CA SER A 83 23.73 -4.74 15.43
C SER A 83 23.09 -3.37 15.16
N ALA A 84 22.64 -3.09 13.92
CA ALA A 84 21.93 -1.85 13.60
C ALA A 84 20.52 -1.86 14.22
N VAL A 85 19.78 -2.95 14.03
CA VAL A 85 18.44 -3.19 14.60
C VAL A 85 18.44 -3.04 16.14
N LYS A 86 19.54 -3.39 16.79
CA LYS A 86 19.72 -3.25 18.24
C LYS A 86 19.94 -1.81 18.71
N ALA A 87 20.38 -0.90 17.83
CA ALA A 87 20.70 0.48 18.18
C ALA A 87 19.50 1.44 18.13
N GLU A 88 18.39 1.02 17.52
CA GLU A 88 17.24 1.89 17.23
C GLU A 88 16.10 1.82 18.26
N GLN A 89 16.38 1.28 19.46
CA GLN A 89 15.53 1.54 20.62
C GLN A 89 15.62 3.04 20.99
N PRO A 90 14.50 3.77 21.10
CA PRO A 90 14.54 5.14 21.56
C PRO A 90 14.97 5.19 23.03
N VAL A 91 16.21 5.61 23.26
CA VAL A 91 16.66 6.06 24.58
C VAL A 91 15.79 7.25 24.96
N ALA A 92 14.85 7.02 25.88
CA ALA A 92 13.91 8.03 26.34
C ALA A 92 14.65 9.10 27.17
N ALA A 93 15.32 10.02 26.50
CA ALA A 93 15.75 11.28 27.08
C ALA A 93 14.50 12.10 27.41
N PRO A 94 14.19 12.38 28.70
CA PRO A 94 13.06 13.21 29.04
C PRO A 94 13.41 14.66 28.67
N VAL A 95 13.00 15.09 27.48
CA VAL A 95 13.00 16.51 27.10
C VAL A 95 11.90 17.20 27.90
N ALA A 96 12.23 17.50 29.16
CA ALA A 96 11.39 18.26 30.06
C ALA A 96 11.33 19.71 29.56
N VAL A 97 10.37 19.99 28.67
CA VAL A 97 9.99 21.35 28.28
C VAL A 97 9.48 22.05 29.53
N ALA A 98 10.33 22.88 30.14
CA ALA A 98 9.99 23.58 31.37
C ALA A 98 8.86 24.58 31.11
N PRO A 99 7.69 24.45 31.77
CA PRO A 99 6.69 25.51 31.75
C PRO A 99 7.25 26.72 32.50
N THR A 100 7.25 27.89 31.86
CA THR A 100 7.70 29.15 32.46
C THR A 100 6.85 29.48 33.70
N PRO A 101 7.45 29.65 34.90
CA PRO A 101 6.69 30.00 36.09
C PRO A 101 6.26 31.48 36.05
N SER A 102 4.98 31.72 35.78
CA SER A 102 4.37 33.05 35.95
C SER A 102 4.51 33.49 37.41
N SER A 103 5.18 34.62 37.64
CA SER A 103 5.47 35.11 38.99
C SER A 103 4.20 35.60 39.72
N PRO A 104 3.92 35.13 40.94
CA PRO A 104 2.93 35.76 41.83
C PRO A 104 3.39 37.17 42.27
N PRO A 105 2.47 38.11 42.53
CA PRO A 105 2.82 39.43 43.02
C PRO A 105 3.34 39.38 44.47
N ALA A 106 4.16 40.37 44.82
CA ALA A 106 4.94 40.39 46.06
C ALA A 106 4.09 40.34 47.35
N ARG A 107 4.60 39.64 48.36
CA ARG A 107 4.24 39.79 49.77
C ARG A 107 5.44 40.39 50.52
N GLN A 108 5.19 41.37 51.37
CA GLN A 108 6.23 42.05 52.14
C GLN A 108 6.75 41.16 53.28
N PRO A 109 8.01 41.35 53.73
CA PRO A 109 8.57 40.59 54.85
C PRO A 109 8.10 41.14 56.20
N GLU A 110 7.70 40.25 57.10
CA GLU A 110 7.78 40.48 58.55
C GLU A 110 9.09 39.87 59.07
N PRO A 111 9.78 40.49 60.04
CA PRO A 111 11.01 39.95 60.62
C PRO A 111 10.70 39.01 61.80
N ASP A 112 11.08 37.74 61.70
CA ASP A 112 11.18 36.84 62.86
C ASP A 112 12.60 36.93 63.45
N PRO A 113 12.77 37.04 64.79
CA PRO A 113 14.06 37.13 65.45
C PRO A 113 14.71 35.76 65.74
N PHE A 114 15.96 35.78 66.23
CA PHE A 114 16.84 34.62 66.49
C PHE A 114 17.30 33.92 65.18
N MET A 115 18.58 33.71 64.90
CA MET A 115 19.72 33.42 65.79
C MET A 115 20.99 34.20 65.44
N ASP A 116 21.92 34.26 66.39
CA ASP A 116 23.22 34.93 66.32
C ASP A 116 24.32 34.10 65.59
N ASP A 117 25.53 34.65 65.51
CA ASP A 117 26.70 34.09 64.81
C ASP A 117 27.22 32.76 65.39
N ASP A 118 27.56 31.80 64.51
CA ASP A 118 28.77 30.95 64.63
C ASP A 118 29.01 30.14 63.31
N ASP A 119 30.24 30.16 62.78
CA ASP A 119 30.64 29.48 61.53
C ASP A 119 31.72 28.41 61.78
N PRO A 120 31.52 27.16 61.32
CA PRO A 120 32.55 26.12 61.36
C PRO A 120 33.04 25.61 59.98
N PHE A 121 32.71 26.26 58.85
CA PHE A 121 33.02 25.71 57.51
C PHE A 121 33.55 26.65 56.42
N ALA A 122 33.68 27.97 56.62
CA ALA A 122 34.23 28.86 55.57
C ALA A 122 35.73 28.62 55.24
N GLU A 123 36.53 28.05 56.15
CA GLU A 123 37.98 27.92 55.97
C GLU A 123 38.44 26.88 54.92
N LEU A 124 37.55 26.02 54.42
CA LEU A 124 37.95 24.95 53.49
C LEU A 124 38.20 25.42 52.04
N ASN A 125 37.76 26.62 51.66
CA ASN A 125 37.85 27.09 50.27
C ASN A 125 39.17 27.82 49.96
N SER A 126 39.88 28.30 50.99
CA SER A 126 41.09 29.15 50.86
C SER A 126 42.41 28.38 50.72
N LEU A 127 42.42 27.05 50.92
CA LEU A 127 43.61 26.21 50.84
C LEU A 127 43.86 25.59 49.45
N SER A 128 42.92 25.74 48.51
CA SER A 128 43.02 25.18 47.15
C SER A 128 43.93 26.01 46.23
N GLU A 129 43.81 27.35 46.25
CA GLU A 129 44.55 28.24 45.36
C GLU A 129 46.04 28.40 45.72
N THR A 130 46.45 28.05 46.94
CA THR A 130 47.82 28.28 47.44
C THR A 130 48.86 27.22 47.06
N MET A 131 48.49 26.15 46.36
CA MET A 131 49.45 25.15 45.83
C MET A 131 49.72 25.28 44.32
N ALA A 132 49.19 26.32 43.67
CA ALA A 132 49.36 26.59 42.23
C ALA A 132 50.47 27.61 41.91
N ALA A 133 51.52 27.70 42.73
CA ALA A 133 52.63 28.63 42.53
C ALA A 133 54.01 28.04 42.89
N ASP A 134 54.97 28.32 42.02
CA ASP A 134 56.43 28.22 42.16
C ASP A 134 57.08 26.87 42.59
N THR A 135 57.76 26.23 41.63
CA THR A 135 59.18 25.91 41.85
C THR A 135 59.96 25.90 40.54
N SER A 136 61.01 26.72 40.49
CA SER A 136 61.87 26.91 39.33
C SER A 136 62.72 25.67 38.94
N GLY A 137 63.12 25.59 37.67
CA GLY A 137 64.23 24.71 37.21
C GLY A 137 65.62 25.32 37.52
N PRO A 138 66.70 25.06 36.76
CA PRO A 138 66.85 24.20 35.56
C PRO A 138 68.07 23.23 35.63
N VAL A 139 68.39 22.46 34.55
CA VAL A 139 69.76 22.34 33.99
C VAL A 139 69.86 21.56 32.65
N ARG A 140 70.47 22.27 31.68
CA ARG A 140 71.18 21.94 30.41
C ARG A 140 71.45 20.49 29.93
N ARG A 141 71.38 20.38 28.58
CA ARG A 141 72.22 19.60 27.61
C ARG A 141 71.95 18.07 27.50
N SER A 142 72.22 17.43 26.35
CA SER A 142 72.93 17.87 25.12
C SER A 142 72.32 17.32 23.81
N ASP A 143 72.50 18.09 22.74
CA ASP A 143 72.37 17.68 21.32
C ASP A 143 73.49 16.70 20.91
N PRO A 144 73.39 15.96 19.78
CA PRO A 144 73.97 16.52 18.55
C PRO A 144 73.20 16.29 17.21
N GLU A 145 73.53 17.18 16.27
CA GLU A 145 73.04 17.36 14.89
C GLU A 145 73.55 16.28 13.86
N PRO A 146 73.31 16.39 12.53
CA PRO A 146 73.06 15.21 11.67
C PRO A 146 74.11 14.95 10.57
N GLU A 147 73.91 13.86 9.83
CA GLU A 147 74.58 13.60 8.53
C GLU A 147 73.59 13.52 7.36
N LYS A 148 74.13 13.50 6.13
CA LYS A 148 73.45 13.97 4.90
C LYS A 148 73.45 12.91 3.79
N ARG A 149 72.43 13.01 2.91
CA ARG A 149 72.35 12.37 1.57
C ARG A 149 72.14 10.84 1.67
N GLU A 150 71.61 10.13 0.66
CA GLU A 150 71.67 10.38 -0.78
C GLU A 150 70.31 10.46 -1.52
N THR A 151 70.37 10.95 -2.76
CA THR A 151 69.25 11.04 -3.70
C THR A 151 69.21 9.82 -4.62
N GLY A 152 68.08 9.10 -4.67
CA GLY A 152 67.85 8.00 -5.62
C GLY A 152 66.40 7.99 -6.13
N PRO A 153 66.14 7.86 -7.45
CA PRO A 153 64.78 7.88 -8.00
C PRO A 153 64.17 6.47 -8.05
N THR A 154 62.84 6.39 -8.04
CA THR A 154 62.01 5.83 -9.14
C THR A 154 60.54 5.74 -8.72
N SER A 155 59.75 6.74 -9.12
CA SER A 155 58.30 6.55 -9.30
C SER A 155 58.08 6.00 -10.71
N ALA A 156 57.75 4.71 -10.84
CA ALA A 156 57.26 4.09 -12.08
C ALA A 156 56.75 2.66 -11.86
N ALA A 157 57.57 1.79 -11.25
CA ALA A 157 57.42 0.33 -11.33
C ALA A 157 56.09 -0.20 -10.75
N THR A 158 55.67 0.31 -9.59
CA THR A 158 54.49 -0.19 -8.86
C THR A 158 53.16 0.16 -9.53
N ALA A 159 53.14 1.11 -10.47
CA ALA A 159 51.95 1.44 -11.25
C ALA A 159 51.77 0.49 -12.45
N ALA A 160 52.85 0.20 -13.18
CA ALA A 160 52.82 -0.65 -14.38
C ALA A 160 52.31 -2.07 -14.09
N ALA A 161 52.84 -2.72 -13.04
CA ALA A 161 52.43 -4.07 -12.65
C ALA A 161 50.94 -4.17 -12.28
N ARG A 162 50.34 -3.09 -11.77
CA ARG A 162 48.91 -3.05 -11.39
C ARG A 162 48.00 -2.81 -12.61
N ALA A 163 48.50 -2.17 -13.66
CA ALA A 163 47.78 -1.98 -14.93
C ALA A 163 47.71 -3.29 -15.76
N GLU A 164 48.84 -4.00 -15.90
CA GLU A 164 48.86 -5.28 -16.64
C GLU A 164 47.92 -6.34 -16.05
N ALA A 165 47.85 -6.43 -14.71
CA ALA A 165 46.96 -7.34 -14.02
C ALA A 165 45.46 -7.03 -14.26
N GLY A 166 45.13 -5.76 -14.50
CA GLY A 166 43.78 -5.34 -14.88
C GLY A 166 43.44 -5.71 -16.33
N ALA A 167 44.35 -5.42 -17.27
CA ALA A 167 44.14 -5.64 -18.70
C ALA A 167 43.85 -7.11 -19.05
N ARG A 168 44.66 -8.05 -18.52
CA ARG A 168 44.50 -9.49 -18.77
C ARG A 168 43.14 -10.01 -18.28
N ARG A 169 42.67 -9.50 -17.13
CA ARG A 169 41.38 -9.87 -16.52
C ARG A 169 40.16 -9.26 -17.23
N ALA A 170 40.37 -8.18 -18.00
CA ALA A 170 39.35 -7.62 -18.89
C ALA A 170 39.22 -8.43 -20.19
N GLU A 171 40.33 -8.81 -20.83
CA GLU A 171 40.30 -9.66 -22.02
C GLU A 171 39.62 -11.00 -21.77
N GLU A 172 39.88 -11.63 -20.62
CA GLU A 172 39.35 -12.95 -20.28
C GLU A 172 37.82 -12.95 -20.21
N ARG A 173 37.21 -11.98 -19.50
CA ARG A 173 35.76 -11.77 -19.52
C ARG A 173 35.22 -11.43 -20.91
N MET A 174 35.97 -10.69 -21.73
CA MET A 174 35.54 -10.34 -23.08
C MET A 174 35.51 -11.55 -24.02
N ARG A 175 36.40 -12.53 -23.81
CA ARG A 175 36.40 -13.82 -24.52
C ARG A 175 35.24 -14.71 -24.06
N GLU A 176 34.94 -14.74 -22.77
CA GLU A 176 33.79 -15.46 -22.21
C GLU A 176 32.46 -14.92 -22.75
N ASN A 177 32.23 -13.60 -22.68
CA ASN A 177 30.99 -12.98 -23.15
C ASN A 177 30.81 -13.10 -24.68
N ARG A 178 31.91 -13.10 -25.46
CA ARG A 178 31.89 -13.38 -26.91
C ARG A 178 31.57 -14.85 -27.22
N ARG A 179 31.84 -15.77 -26.28
CA ARG A 179 31.45 -17.19 -26.40
C ARG A 179 29.96 -17.39 -26.14
N ALA A 180 29.38 -16.64 -25.20
CA ALA A 180 27.95 -16.65 -24.91
C ALA A 180 27.07 -16.06 -26.04
N THR A 181 27.60 -15.14 -26.84
CA THR A 181 26.86 -14.43 -27.91
C THR A 181 27.23 -14.88 -29.34
N GLY A 182 28.09 -15.89 -29.49
CA GLY A 182 28.66 -16.33 -30.78
C GLY A 182 27.90 -17.42 -31.56
N GLY A 183 26.62 -17.66 -31.29
CA GLY A 183 25.83 -18.80 -31.79
C GLY A 183 25.35 -18.72 -33.25
N SER A 184 26.23 -18.45 -34.22
CA SER A 184 25.80 -18.25 -35.62
C SER A 184 25.50 -19.56 -36.39
N LYS A 185 24.22 -19.93 -36.40
CA LYS A 185 23.44 -20.50 -37.52
C LYS A 185 24.25 -21.04 -38.73
N LYS A 186 24.37 -22.37 -38.83
CA LYS A 186 24.53 -23.08 -40.12
C LYS A 186 24.00 -24.53 -40.08
N ASP A 187 23.37 -24.89 -41.19
CA ASP A 187 23.31 -26.22 -41.82
C ASP A 187 22.87 -27.44 -40.98
N GLN A 188 21.55 -27.59 -40.79
CA GLN A 188 20.90 -28.90 -40.58
C GLN A 188 19.63 -29.00 -41.43
N ALA A 189 19.48 -30.12 -42.15
CA ALA A 189 18.34 -30.40 -43.02
C ALA A 189 17.09 -30.85 -42.22
N PRO A 190 15.86 -30.61 -42.72
CA PRO A 190 14.64 -30.82 -41.93
C PRO A 190 14.28 -32.32 -41.80
N ALA A 191 14.75 -32.94 -40.71
CA ALA A 191 14.28 -34.26 -40.29
C ALA A 191 12.81 -34.18 -39.86
N ARG A 192 11.89 -34.56 -40.76
CA ARG A 192 10.44 -34.67 -40.49
C ARG A 192 10.14 -35.77 -39.46
N ARG A 193 10.28 -35.48 -38.17
CA ARG A 193 9.77 -36.35 -37.10
C ARG A 193 8.29 -36.02 -36.89
N GLY A 194 7.43 -36.79 -37.55
CA GLY A 194 5.98 -36.54 -37.57
C GLY A 194 5.35 -36.52 -36.17
N PHE A 195 4.36 -35.65 -36.00
CA PHE A 195 3.51 -35.63 -34.82
C PHE A 195 2.82 -36.99 -34.67
N SER A 196 3.02 -37.67 -33.55
CA SER A 196 2.47 -39.02 -33.36
C SER A 196 0.94 -38.94 -33.34
N PRO A 197 0.21 -39.70 -34.18
CA PRO A 197 -1.25 -39.66 -34.19
C PRO A 197 -1.85 -40.08 -32.85
N LEU A 198 -1.17 -40.95 -32.10
CA LEU A 198 -1.52 -41.31 -30.72
C LEU A 198 -1.40 -40.14 -29.74
N LEU A 199 -0.39 -39.26 -29.91
CA LEU A 199 -0.23 -38.08 -29.07
C LEU A 199 -1.28 -37.01 -29.42
N GLY A 200 -1.61 -36.85 -30.70
CA GLY A 200 -2.72 -36.01 -31.15
C GLY A 200 -4.06 -36.47 -30.60
N LEU A 201 -4.33 -37.79 -30.65
CA LEU A 201 -5.53 -38.40 -30.08
C LEU A 201 -5.61 -38.21 -28.56
N LEU A 202 -4.49 -38.40 -27.85
CA LEU A 202 -4.40 -38.17 -26.40
C LEU A 202 -4.73 -36.71 -26.05
N LEU A 203 -4.09 -35.75 -26.72
CA LEU A 203 -4.33 -34.32 -26.49
C LEU A 203 -5.76 -33.90 -26.86
N PHE A 204 -6.35 -34.51 -27.89
CA PHE A 204 -7.76 -34.31 -28.24
C PHE A 204 -8.71 -34.79 -27.13
N PHE A 205 -8.51 -36.00 -26.59
CA PHE A 205 -9.35 -36.50 -25.48
C PHE A 205 -9.13 -35.74 -24.17
N VAL A 206 -7.91 -35.32 -23.85
CA VAL A 206 -7.63 -34.46 -22.69
C VAL A 206 -8.28 -33.08 -22.87
N GLY A 207 -8.21 -32.49 -24.07
CA GLY A 207 -8.91 -31.25 -24.40
C GLY A 207 -10.43 -31.37 -24.31
N LEU A 208 -11.01 -32.45 -24.83
CA LEU A 208 -12.45 -32.73 -24.74
C LEU A 208 -12.90 -32.91 -23.28
N GLY A 209 -12.09 -33.59 -22.46
CA GLY A 209 -12.33 -33.74 -21.03
C GLY A 209 -12.29 -32.42 -20.27
N LEU A 210 -11.28 -31.58 -20.54
CA LEU A 210 -11.18 -30.23 -19.97
C LEU A 210 -12.35 -29.33 -20.39
N VAL A 211 -12.75 -29.36 -21.66
CA VAL A 211 -13.92 -28.62 -22.15
C VAL A 211 -15.21 -29.12 -21.49
N GLY A 212 -15.38 -30.43 -21.31
CA GLY A 212 -16.50 -31.01 -20.57
C GLY A 212 -16.53 -30.58 -19.10
N LEU A 213 -15.36 -30.49 -18.45
CA LEU A 213 -15.23 -30.04 -17.06
C LEU A 213 -15.53 -28.54 -16.93
N ILE A 214 -15.05 -27.72 -17.87
CA ILE A 214 -15.37 -26.28 -17.96
C ILE A 214 -16.88 -26.07 -18.18
N ILE A 215 -17.51 -26.84 -19.09
CA ILE A 215 -18.96 -26.79 -19.31
C ILE A 215 -19.72 -27.20 -18.04
N ALA A 216 -19.30 -28.27 -17.35
CA ALA A 216 -19.92 -28.70 -16.10
C ALA A 216 -19.77 -27.68 -14.95
N TRP A 217 -18.65 -26.93 -14.92
CA TRP A 217 -18.41 -25.86 -13.95
C TRP A 217 -19.20 -24.57 -14.26
N ILE A 218 -19.47 -24.31 -15.54
CA ILE A 218 -20.24 -23.14 -16.01
C ILE A 218 -21.76 -23.39 -16.02
N TRP A 219 -22.22 -24.64 -16.16
CA TRP A 219 -23.64 -25.00 -16.22
C TRP A 219 -24.50 -24.41 -15.07
N PRO A 220 -24.06 -24.41 -13.79
CA PRO A 220 -24.83 -23.82 -12.69
C PRO A 220 -25.03 -22.30 -12.78
N LEU A 221 -24.26 -21.59 -13.61
CA LEU A 221 -24.38 -20.15 -13.83
C LEU A 221 -25.45 -19.79 -14.86
N PHE A 222 -25.87 -20.75 -15.71
CA PHE A 222 -26.82 -20.52 -16.79
C PHE A 222 -28.15 -21.26 -16.63
N PHE A 223 -28.17 -22.43 -15.97
CA PHE A 223 -29.39 -23.22 -15.77
C PHE A 223 -29.46 -23.82 -14.36
N GLY A 224 -30.25 -23.20 -13.48
CA GLY A 224 -30.78 -23.84 -12.27
C GLY A 224 -30.46 -23.15 -10.93
N ARG A 225 -30.94 -21.91 -10.70
CA ARG A 225 -31.02 -21.32 -9.34
C ARG A 225 -32.42 -21.48 -8.73
N ASP A 226 -33.01 -22.65 -8.89
CA ASP A 226 -34.28 -23.06 -8.25
C ASP A 226 -34.05 -24.25 -7.31
N GLN A 227 -33.32 -24.00 -6.23
CA GLN A 227 -33.27 -24.86 -5.05
C GLN A 227 -34.00 -24.17 -3.91
N VAL A 228 -35.32 -24.38 -3.83
CA VAL A 228 -36.13 -23.94 -2.70
C VAL A 228 -35.67 -24.70 -1.46
N ALA A 229 -35.13 -23.99 -0.47
CA ALA A 229 -34.63 -24.58 0.76
C ALA A 229 -35.79 -25.10 1.63
N VAL A 230 -36.16 -26.37 1.44
CA VAL A 230 -37.18 -27.05 2.27
C VAL A 230 -36.58 -27.35 3.65
N ASN A 231 -36.85 -26.47 4.61
CA ASN A 231 -36.54 -26.71 6.03
C ASN A 231 -37.30 -27.95 6.54
N PRO A 232 -36.61 -28.97 7.10
CA PRO A 232 -37.26 -30.20 7.58
C PRO A 232 -37.86 -30.01 8.98
N ALA A 233 -38.80 -29.07 9.14
CA ALA A 233 -39.33 -28.65 10.44
C ALA A 233 -40.82 -28.25 10.44
N ASN A 234 -41.69 -29.05 9.79
CA ASN A 234 -43.07 -29.30 10.27
C ASN A 234 -43.76 -30.41 9.44
N GLN A 235 -44.31 -31.43 10.12
CA GLN A 235 -45.18 -32.45 9.51
C GLN A 235 -46.58 -32.37 10.11
N THR A 236 -47.52 -31.71 9.43
CA THR A 236 -48.99 -31.89 9.52
C THR A 236 -49.65 -30.92 8.50
N ALA A 237 -50.72 -31.25 7.78
CA ALA A 237 -51.51 -32.49 7.74
C ALA A 237 -52.18 -32.69 6.34
N VAL A 238 -52.91 -33.81 6.22
CA VAL A 238 -53.93 -34.24 5.22
C VAL A 238 -54.56 -33.20 4.27
N ALA A 239 -55.04 -33.53 3.06
CA ALA A 239 -54.94 -34.73 2.19
C ALA A 239 -55.62 -34.44 0.81
N GLN A 240 -55.83 -35.50 -0.02
CA GLN A 240 -56.62 -35.60 -1.26
C GLN A 240 -55.89 -35.08 -2.53
N THR A 241 -55.68 -35.80 -3.65
CA THR A 241 -56.51 -36.69 -4.52
C THR A 241 -57.58 -35.96 -5.34
N ALA A 242 -57.69 -36.08 -6.68
CA ALA A 242 -56.83 -36.76 -7.68
C ALA A 242 -57.13 -36.28 -9.13
N GLN A 243 -56.30 -36.71 -10.11
CA GLN A 243 -56.60 -37.24 -11.48
C GLN A 243 -57.91 -36.84 -12.21
N ALA A 244 -57.99 -36.65 -13.54
CA ALA A 244 -57.03 -36.69 -14.68
C ALA A 244 -57.54 -35.70 -15.79
N GLY A 245 -56.88 -35.41 -16.93
CA GLY A 245 -56.63 -36.30 -18.09
C GLY A 245 -57.74 -36.19 -19.17
N THR A 246 -57.56 -36.42 -20.49
CA THR A 246 -56.38 -36.83 -21.29
C THR A 246 -56.61 -36.62 -22.82
N MET A 247 -55.81 -35.76 -23.50
CA MET A 247 -55.43 -35.86 -24.94
C MET A 247 -56.55 -35.65 -26.05
N PRO A 248 -56.28 -35.81 -27.38
CA PRO A 248 -55.41 -35.01 -28.30
C PRO A 248 -56.09 -34.68 -29.70
N PRO A 249 -55.44 -34.68 -30.91
CA PRO A 249 -54.45 -33.75 -31.54
C PRO A 249 -54.88 -33.23 -32.98
N VAL A 250 -53.92 -32.72 -33.79
CA VAL A 250 -53.83 -32.76 -35.30
C VAL A 250 -54.22 -31.52 -36.18
N LEU A 251 -53.18 -30.87 -36.74
CA LEU A 251 -52.95 -30.29 -38.09
C LEU A 251 -53.80 -29.15 -38.76
N GLU A 252 -53.05 -28.43 -39.60
CA GLU A 252 -53.23 -27.34 -40.60
C GLU A 252 -54.20 -27.60 -41.80
N PRO A 253 -54.43 -26.67 -42.80
CA PRO A 253 -54.52 -25.18 -42.87
C PRO A 253 -55.75 -24.73 -43.76
N PRO A 254 -55.76 -23.90 -44.86
CA PRO A 254 -55.08 -22.62 -45.27
C PRO A 254 -55.96 -21.52 -46.02
N VAL A 255 -55.34 -20.37 -46.38
CA VAL A 255 -55.59 -19.36 -47.50
C VAL A 255 -56.87 -18.44 -47.58
N GLU A 256 -56.61 -17.11 -47.77
CA GLU A 256 -57.34 -15.94 -48.37
C GLU A 256 -58.88 -15.68 -48.35
N GLN A 257 -59.28 -14.39 -48.20
CA GLN A 257 -59.94 -13.55 -49.25
C GLN A 257 -60.03 -12.01 -48.89
N PRO A 258 -60.36 -11.08 -49.84
CA PRO A 258 -60.21 -9.60 -49.69
C PRO A 258 -61.50 -8.73 -49.89
N ALA A 259 -61.34 -7.40 -50.15
CA ALA A 259 -62.31 -6.32 -50.55
C ALA A 259 -63.01 -5.52 -49.41
N GLU A 260 -63.46 -4.24 -49.52
CA GLU A 260 -63.27 -3.09 -50.46
C GLU A 260 -63.70 -1.74 -49.77
N PRO A 261 -63.37 -0.53 -50.29
CA PRO A 261 -63.75 0.80 -49.73
C PRO A 261 -65.07 1.38 -50.33
N PRO A 262 -65.69 2.49 -49.83
CA PRO A 262 -65.49 3.83 -50.45
C PRO A 262 -65.90 5.15 -49.66
N VAL A 263 -65.74 6.32 -50.33
CA VAL A 263 -66.39 7.67 -50.18
C VAL A 263 -65.89 8.71 -49.15
N GLU A 264 -65.79 9.98 -49.60
CA GLU A 264 -65.48 11.22 -48.85
C GLU A 264 -66.76 12.07 -48.56
N GLN A 265 -66.72 12.97 -47.57
CA GLN A 265 -67.55 14.21 -47.56
C GLN A 265 -66.80 15.42 -46.95
N PRO A 266 -67.16 16.68 -47.27
CA PRO A 266 -66.20 17.80 -47.20
C PRO A 266 -66.56 18.97 -46.24
N ALA A 267 -65.48 19.64 -45.78
CA ALA A 267 -65.33 21.08 -45.45
C ALA A 267 -66.22 21.76 -44.37
N GLU A 268 -65.57 22.44 -43.42
CA GLU A 268 -65.96 23.78 -42.89
C GLU A 268 -64.70 24.50 -42.25
N PRO A 269 -64.77 25.74 -41.71
CA PRO A 269 -63.70 26.74 -41.89
C PRO A 269 -62.61 26.83 -40.79
N PRO A 270 -61.49 27.56 -41.05
CA PRO A 270 -60.40 27.73 -40.09
C PRO A 270 -60.65 28.83 -39.05
N VAL A 271 -60.26 28.58 -37.80
CA VAL A 271 -60.17 29.61 -36.74
C VAL A 271 -58.86 29.44 -35.93
N GLU A 272 -58.12 30.54 -35.91
CA GLU A 272 -57.06 31.05 -35.02
C GLU A 272 -56.42 30.14 -33.94
N GLN A 273 -55.09 30.25 -33.83
CA GLN A 273 -54.28 29.70 -32.73
C GLN A 273 -54.45 30.53 -31.44
N PRO A 274 -54.77 29.90 -30.29
CA PRO A 274 -54.35 30.40 -28.99
C PRO A 274 -52.84 30.12 -28.81
N ALA A 275 -52.08 31.10 -28.33
CA ALA A 275 -50.72 30.85 -27.86
C ALA A 275 -50.78 30.36 -26.41
N GLU A 276 -50.57 29.06 -26.17
CA GLU A 276 -50.48 28.51 -24.82
C GLU A 276 -49.03 28.37 -24.34
N SER A 277 -48.88 28.61 -23.04
CA SER A 277 -47.62 28.77 -22.30
C SER A 277 -46.66 27.58 -22.41
N PRO A 278 -45.34 27.80 -22.19
CA PRO A 278 -44.41 26.70 -21.95
C PRO A 278 -44.90 25.82 -20.80
N VAL A 279 -44.91 24.50 -21.02
CA VAL A 279 -45.20 23.53 -19.98
C VAL A 279 -44.07 23.58 -18.95
N GLU A 280 -44.39 23.80 -17.67
CA GLU A 280 -43.45 23.58 -16.58
C GLU A 280 -43.13 22.07 -16.52
N GLN A 281 -41.95 21.72 -17.03
CA GLN A 281 -41.40 20.39 -16.88
C GLN A 281 -41.15 20.15 -15.37
N PRO A 282 -41.52 19.00 -14.78
CA PRO A 282 -41.40 18.78 -13.35
C PRO A 282 -39.97 19.04 -12.88
N ALA A 283 -39.81 19.81 -11.81
CA ALA A 283 -38.51 20.07 -11.23
C ALA A 283 -37.88 18.75 -10.78
N GLU A 284 -36.86 18.29 -11.50
CA GLU A 284 -36.01 17.20 -11.04
C GLU A 284 -35.39 17.62 -9.70
N LEU A 285 -35.77 16.92 -8.63
CA LEU A 285 -35.14 17.12 -7.32
C LEU A 285 -33.63 16.92 -7.49
N PRO A 286 -32.78 17.89 -7.10
CA PRO A 286 -31.35 17.77 -7.32
C PRO A 286 -30.83 16.46 -6.73
N VAL A 287 -30.26 15.63 -7.59
CA VAL A 287 -29.42 14.52 -7.14
C VAL A 287 -28.29 15.18 -6.35
N GLU A 288 -28.15 14.85 -5.05
CA GLU A 288 -27.13 15.48 -4.21
C GLU A 288 -25.73 15.06 -4.68
N GLN A 289 -25.20 15.85 -5.61
CA GLN A 289 -23.81 15.78 -6.05
C GLN A 289 -22.92 15.96 -4.81
N PRO A 290 -22.04 14.99 -4.47
CA PRO A 290 -21.28 15.01 -3.23
C PRO A 290 -20.59 16.36 -3.05
N ALA A 291 -20.89 17.03 -1.93
CA ALA A 291 -20.59 18.45 -1.74
C ALA A 291 -19.11 18.73 -1.97
N ALA A 292 -18.79 19.29 -3.15
CA ALA A 292 -17.43 19.66 -3.50
C ALA A 292 -16.95 20.69 -2.49
N LEU A 293 -15.83 20.42 -1.82
CA LEU A 293 -15.26 21.39 -0.90
C LEU A 293 -14.98 22.69 -1.67
N PRO A 294 -15.24 23.88 -1.08
CA PRO A 294 -14.89 25.13 -1.72
C PRO A 294 -13.43 25.08 -2.15
N ALA A 295 -13.14 25.55 -3.36
CA ALA A 295 -11.86 25.31 -4.02
C ALA A 295 -10.71 26.11 -3.38
N SER A 296 -10.24 25.63 -2.23
CA SER A 296 -9.00 26.07 -1.59
C SER A 296 -7.86 25.91 -2.58
N ASP A 297 -7.18 27.02 -2.90
CA ASP A 297 -6.00 27.01 -3.74
C ASP A 297 -4.83 26.38 -2.98
N VAL A 298 -4.51 25.14 -3.35
CA VAL A 298 -3.39 24.37 -2.80
C VAL A 298 -2.09 24.56 -3.61
N SER A 299 -2.09 25.41 -4.64
CA SER A 299 -0.88 25.69 -5.43
C SER A 299 0.24 26.24 -4.56
N GLY A 300 -0.09 27.11 -3.59
CA GLY A 300 0.84 27.63 -2.59
C GLY A 300 1.16 26.68 -1.42
N ALA A 301 0.52 25.52 -1.30
CA ALA A 301 0.70 24.63 -0.17
C ALA A 301 2.09 23.95 -0.17
N THR A 302 2.71 23.86 1.01
CA THR A 302 3.94 23.10 1.25
C THR A 302 3.71 22.18 2.45
N PRO A 303 3.09 21.00 2.25
CA PRO A 303 2.74 20.11 3.35
C PRO A 303 3.99 19.58 4.08
N ALA A 304 3.96 19.57 5.40
CA ALA A 304 4.93 18.85 6.20
C ALA A 304 4.74 17.33 5.98
N VAL A 305 5.82 16.64 5.60
CA VAL A 305 5.80 15.20 5.37
C VAL A 305 5.78 14.47 6.71
N LEU A 306 4.69 13.76 6.98
CA LEU A 306 4.50 12.90 8.15
C LEU A 306 5.03 11.48 7.89
N ALA A 307 5.23 10.72 8.97
CA ALA A 307 5.50 9.30 8.89
C ALA A 307 4.24 8.51 8.47
N PRO A 308 4.38 7.36 7.77
CA PRO A 308 3.25 6.46 7.52
C PRO A 308 2.61 5.98 8.83
N ASN A 309 1.28 5.78 8.84
CA ASN A 309 0.48 5.49 10.05
C ASN A 309 0.40 6.70 11.03
N THR A 310 0.20 7.90 10.47
CA THR A 310 0.00 9.14 11.25
C THR A 310 -1.30 9.80 10.80
N PRO A 311 -2.47 9.42 11.36
CA PRO A 311 -3.77 9.78 10.81
C PRO A 311 -4.03 11.28 10.89
N ILE A 312 -4.47 11.86 9.77
CA ILE A 312 -4.86 13.26 9.63
C ILE A 312 -6.39 13.35 9.65
N GLN A 313 -6.93 14.45 10.20
CA GLN A 313 -8.36 14.75 10.19
C GLN A 313 -8.65 16.00 9.37
N GLY A 314 -9.78 16.02 8.65
CA GLY A 314 -10.22 17.17 7.86
C GLY A 314 -11.63 17.01 7.30
N ALA A 315 -12.45 18.07 7.45
CA ALA A 315 -13.86 18.12 7.00
C ALA A 315 -14.70 16.86 7.35
N GLY A 316 -14.54 16.35 8.58
CA GLY A 316 -15.28 15.19 9.09
C GLY A 316 -14.75 13.81 8.68
N TRP A 317 -13.69 13.76 7.87
CA TRP A 317 -12.96 12.53 7.54
C TRP A 317 -11.72 12.39 8.43
N THR A 318 -11.44 11.17 8.86
CA THR A 318 -10.10 10.77 9.36
C THR A 318 -9.47 9.88 8.31
N TYR A 319 -8.21 10.11 7.94
CA TYR A 319 -7.55 9.37 6.87
C TYR A 319 -6.04 9.22 7.11
N ASP A 320 -5.47 8.12 6.64
CA ASP A 320 -4.05 7.77 6.82
C ASP A 320 -3.46 7.11 5.56
N PHE A 321 -2.13 7.10 5.50
CA PHE A 321 -1.33 6.42 4.49
C PHE A 321 -0.32 5.50 5.18
N ASN A 322 -0.70 4.22 5.30
CA ASN A 322 -0.07 3.28 6.23
C ASN A 322 1.30 2.74 5.79
N SER A 323 1.63 2.82 4.50
CA SER A 323 2.91 2.33 3.94
C SER A 323 3.18 2.92 2.56
N PRO A 324 4.42 3.29 2.20
CA PRO A 324 4.80 3.64 0.82
C PRO A 324 4.40 2.60 -0.24
N THR A 325 4.30 1.32 0.13
CA THR A 325 3.83 0.25 -0.78
C THR A 325 2.35 0.35 -1.16
N PHE A 326 1.59 1.23 -0.51
CA PHE A 326 0.19 1.54 -0.82
C PHE A 326 0.05 2.67 -1.85
N ALA A 327 1.16 3.14 -2.44
CA ALA A 327 1.14 3.93 -3.66
C ALA A 327 1.89 3.22 -4.79
N ALA A 328 1.36 3.29 -6.01
CA ALA A 328 1.96 2.63 -7.17
C ALA A 328 1.68 3.38 -8.48
N SER A 329 2.67 3.37 -9.37
CA SER A 329 2.50 3.76 -10.77
C SER A 329 1.84 2.64 -11.58
N ILE A 330 0.87 3.00 -12.43
CA ILE A 330 0.17 2.11 -13.35
C ILE A 330 0.40 2.63 -14.78
N ILE A 331 1.10 1.81 -15.59
CA ILE A 331 1.46 2.15 -16.97
C ILE A 331 0.42 1.55 -17.92
N GLY A 332 -0.17 2.39 -18.77
CA GLY A 332 -1.23 2.01 -19.70
C GLY A 332 -2.64 2.32 -19.17
N ASN A 333 -3.63 1.63 -19.74
CA ASN A 333 -5.05 1.93 -19.51
C ASN A 333 -5.61 1.25 -18.25
N LEU A 334 -6.54 1.94 -17.57
CA LEU A 334 -7.39 1.38 -16.52
C LEU A 334 -8.80 1.20 -17.06
N GLY A 335 -9.12 -0.03 -17.47
CA GLY A 335 -10.35 -0.32 -18.21
C GLY A 335 -10.43 0.54 -19.49
N GLN A 336 -11.47 1.38 -19.55
CA GLN A 336 -11.69 2.32 -20.65
C GLN A 336 -10.86 3.61 -20.59
N TYR A 337 -10.22 3.91 -19.46
CA TYR A 337 -9.51 5.16 -19.24
C TYR A 337 -8.05 5.08 -19.70
N THR A 338 -7.63 6.05 -20.52
CA THR A 338 -6.24 6.30 -20.91
C THR A 338 -5.70 7.47 -20.09
N PRO A 339 -4.46 7.42 -19.55
CA PRO A 339 -3.88 8.56 -18.84
C PRO A 339 -3.46 9.65 -19.83
N ASN A 340 -3.89 10.89 -19.59
CA ASN A 340 -3.58 12.04 -20.44
C ASN A 340 -2.14 12.52 -20.25
N ASN A 341 -1.61 12.41 -19.03
CA ASN A 341 -0.27 12.85 -18.67
C ASN A 341 0.78 11.72 -18.83
N GLY A 342 0.33 10.49 -19.11
CA GLY A 342 1.17 9.37 -19.58
C GLY A 342 1.19 8.14 -18.67
N ARG A 343 0.81 8.28 -17.39
CA ARG A 343 0.57 7.14 -16.48
C ARG A 343 -0.44 7.49 -15.40
N PHE A 344 -1.11 6.47 -14.87
CA PHE A 344 -1.90 6.63 -13.65
C PHE A 344 -1.03 6.39 -12.41
N VAL A 345 -1.41 7.01 -11.31
CA VAL A 345 -0.88 6.75 -9.97
C VAL A 345 -2.05 6.39 -9.08
N VAL A 346 -1.99 5.24 -8.41
CA VAL A 346 -2.93 4.92 -7.33
C VAL A 346 -2.27 5.20 -5.98
N VAL A 347 -3.06 5.74 -5.05
CA VAL A 347 -2.76 5.86 -3.61
C VAL A 347 -3.93 5.24 -2.87
N LEU A 348 -3.68 4.16 -2.14
CA LEU A 348 -4.67 3.50 -1.29
C LEU A 348 -4.70 4.19 0.07
N ALA A 349 -5.67 5.07 0.26
CA ALA A 349 -5.87 5.81 1.51
C ALA A 349 -6.77 5.02 2.47
N PHE A 350 -6.40 4.93 3.74
CA PHE A 350 -7.20 4.29 4.78
C PHE A 350 -8.06 5.35 5.45
N ALA A 351 -9.35 5.37 5.12
CA ALA A 351 -10.28 6.43 5.50
C ALA A 351 -11.40 5.93 6.41
N PHE A 352 -11.81 6.80 7.33
CA PHE A 352 -12.90 6.64 8.28
C PHE A 352 -13.86 7.81 8.06
N ASN A 353 -15.15 7.49 7.87
CA ASN A 353 -16.20 8.49 7.78
C ASN A 353 -16.71 8.84 9.18
N GLY A 354 -16.51 10.11 9.59
CA GLY A 354 -17.01 10.68 10.84
C GLY A 354 -18.05 11.79 10.65
N THR A 355 -18.67 11.92 9.47
CA THR A 355 -19.64 13.01 9.20
C THR A 355 -21.03 12.78 9.79
N GLY A 356 -21.32 11.57 10.30
CA GLY A 356 -22.64 11.19 10.82
C GLY A 356 -23.65 10.79 9.73
N SER A 357 -23.24 10.79 8.45
CA SER A 357 -24.04 10.43 7.28
C SER A 357 -23.28 9.44 6.40
N GLU A 358 -23.98 8.58 5.66
CA GLU A 358 -23.35 7.82 4.57
C GLU A 358 -23.10 8.76 3.38
N GLN A 359 -21.85 8.86 2.93
CA GLN A 359 -21.45 9.73 1.82
C GLN A 359 -20.11 9.27 1.21
N ALA A 360 -19.84 9.64 -0.05
CA ALA A 360 -18.54 9.42 -0.67
C ALA A 360 -17.51 10.48 -0.23
N ILE A 361 -16.22 10.16 -0.30
CA ILE A 361 -15.15 11.15 -0.11
C ILE A 361 -15.25 12.17 -1.26
N PRO A 362 -15.30 13.50 -1.01
CA PRO A 362 -15.49 14.48 -2.07
C PRO A 362 -14.45 14.33 -3.21
N SER A 363 -14.90 14.50 -4.45
CA SER A 363 -14.06 14.28 -5.64
C SER A 363 -12.76 15.08 -5.64
N ASN A 364 -12.80 16.30 -5.10
CA ASN A 364 -11.65 17.21 -4.99
C ASN A 364 -10.93 17.17 -3.63
N PHE A 365 -11.25 16.20 -2.76
CA PHE A 365 -10.74 16.15 -1.39
C PHE A 365 -9.22 15.94 -1.34
N PHE A 366 -8.70 14.99 -2.13
CA PHE A 366 -7.29 14.61 -2.15
C PHE A 366 -6.56 15.15 -3.38
N VAL A 367 -5.28 15.46 -3.20
CA VAL A 367 -4.36 15.97 -4.23
C VAL A 367 -2.97 15.34 -4.05
N LEU A 368 -2.23 15.22 -5.15
CA LEU A 368 -0.76 15.07 -5.11
C LEU A 368 -0.10 16.39 -5.47
N LYS A 369 1.09 16.64 -4.91
CA LYS A 369 2.01 17.69 -5.39
C LYS A 369 3.42 17.11 -5.57
N ASP A 370 4.08 17.45 -6.66
CA ASP A 370 5.44 16.98 -6.96
C ASP A 370 6.53 18.00 -6.59
N ALA A 371 7.80 17.59 -6.70
CA ALA A 371 8.98 18.42 -6.47
C ALA A 371 9.06 19.65 -7.38
N GLN A 372 8.45 19.59 -8.58
CA GLN A 372 8.32 20.72 -9.49
C GLN A 372 7.20 21.70 -9.08
N GLY A 373 6.43 21.36 -8.04
CA GLY A 373 5.33 22.16 -7.50
C GLY A 373 4.00 22.00 -8.24
N ARG A 374 3.91 21.08 -9.21
CA ARG A 374 2.67 20.81 -9.96
C ARG A 374 1.70 20.05 -9.05
N VAL A 375 0.44 20.47 -9.07
CA VAL A 375 -0.65 19.81 -8.35
C VAL A 375 -1.38 18.88 -9.32
N TRP A 376 -1.60 17.64 -8.90
CA TRP A 376 -2.33 16.62 -9.67
C TRP A 376 -3.66 16.33 -8.96
N GLU A 377 -4.75 16.51 -9.69
CA GLU A 377 -6.11 16.26 -9.20
C GLU A 377 -6.44 14.77 -9.18
N ALA A 378 -7.24 14.35 -8.21
CA ALA A 378 -7.82 13.01 -8.19
C ALA A 378 -8.77 12.80 -9.38
N ARG A 379 -8.91 11.53 -9.78
CA ARG A 379 -9.70 11.04 -10.91
C ARG A 379 -10.69 9.97 -10.42
N PRO A 380 -11.76 10.35 -9.69
CA PRO A 380 -12.66 9.40 -9.04
C PRO A 380 -13.32 8.45 -10.04
N GLU A 381 -13.58 8.90 -11.26
CA GLU A 381 -14.16 8.10 -12.33
C GLU A 381 -13.26 6.95 -12.79
N VAL A 382 -11.94 7.09 -12.63
CA VAL A 382 -10.95 6.04 -12.94
C VAL A 382 -10.83 5.03 -11.79
N SER A 383 -11.06 5.46 -10.54
CA SER A 383 -11.00 4.60 -9.34
C SER A 383 -11.86 3.34 -9.48
N ALA A 384 -13.10 3.48 -9.95
CA ALA A 384 -14.03 2.36 -10.13
C ALA A 384 -13.58 1.33 -11.19
N ALA A 385 -12.65 1.67 -12.10
CA ALA A 385 -12.06 0.74 -13.06
C ALA A 385 -10.82 0.00 -12.51
N TYR A 386 -10.33 0.38 -11.33
CA TYR A 386 -9.22 -0.28 -10.64
C TYR A 386 -9.70 -1.18 -9.49
N VAL A 387 -10.72 -0.76 -8.74
CA VAL A 387 -11.13 -1.43 -7.50
C VAL A 387 -11.78 -2.79 -7.74
N VAL A 388 -11.24 -3.79 -7.07
CA VAL A 388 -11.84 -5.11 -6.87
C VAL A 388 -11.99 -5.29 -5.35
N PRO A 389 -13.22 -5.20 -4.81
CA PRO A 389 -13.47 -5.20 -3.37
C PRO A 389 -12.83 -6.39 -2.65
N GLY A 390 -12.06 -6.11 -1.60
CA GLY A 390 -11.36 -7.12 -0.79
C GLY A 390 -10.11 -7.72 -1.45
N ILE A 391 -9.67 -7.22 -2.61
CA ILE A 391 -8.44 -7.64 -3.30
C ILE A 391 -7.39 -6.52 -3.35
N ASN A 392 -7.78 -5.29 -3.71
CA ASN A 392 -6.85 -4.15 -3.81
C ASN A 392 -7.35 -2.84 -3.17
N ALA A 393 -8.65 -2.73 -2.92
CA ALA A 393 -9.28 -1.71 -2.06
C ALA A 393 -10.63 -2.25 -1.57
N ASP A 394 -11.23 -1.60 -0.57
CA ASP A 394 -12.60 -1.89 -0.14
C ASP A 394 -13.62 -1.09 -0.95
N LEU A 395 -13.29 0.17 -1.29
CA LEU A 395 -14.17 1.13 -1.95
C LEU A 395 -13.46 1.87 -3.10
N ALA A 396 -14.22 2.22 -4.14
CA ALA A 396 -13.83 3.25 -5.09
C ALA A 396 -14.03 4.65 -4.49
N HIS A 397 -13.29 5.66 -4.97
CA HIS A 397 -13.42 7.06 -4.52
C HIS A 397 -14.84 7.62 -4.73
N THR A 398 -15.54 7.19 -5.78
CA THR A 398 -16.95 7.55 -6.04
C THR A 398 -17.97 6.83 -5.15
N GLN A 399 -17.56 5.83 -4.37
CA GLN A 399 -18.46 4.98 -3.59
C GLN A 399 -18.73 5.59 -2.21
N ALA A 400 -19.98 5.49 -1.75
CA ALA A 400 -20.35 5.95 -0.42
C ALA A 400 -19.69 5.11 0.68
N MET A 401 -19.27 5.76 1.75
CA MET A 401 -18.76 5.15 2.97
C MET A 401 -19.78 5.35 4.10
N PRO A 402 -20.29 4.28 4.74
CA PRO A 402 -21.10 4.41 5.95
C PRO A 402 -20.34 5.10 7.09
N SER A 403 -21.01 5.97 7.84
CA SER A 403 -20.47 6.58 9.08
C SER A 403 -20.60 5.61 10.27
N ASP A 404 -20.24 4.33 10.07
CA ASP A 404 -20.36 3.24 11.05
C ASP A 404 -19.14 3.05 11.95
N GLY A 405 -18.13 3.89 11.77
CA GLY A 405 -16.87 3.87 12.52
C GLY A 405 -15.82 2.89 12.00
N ILE A 406 -16.07 2.19 10.88
CA ILE A 406 -15.12 1.23 10.31
C ILE A 406 -14.21 1.93 9.27
N THR A 407 -12.91 1.94 9.53
CA THR A 407 -11.88 2.36 8.56
C THR A 407 -11.88 1.43 7.34
N ARG A 408 -11.89 2.00 6.14
CA ARG A 408 -11.89 1.28 4.86
C ARG A 408 -10.80 1.82 3.94
N SER A 409 -10.24 0.96 3.12
CA SER A 409 -9.24 1.32 2.11
C SER A 409 -9.92 1.82 0.82
N VAL A 410 -9.50 3.00 0.35
CA VAL A 410 -10.09 3.70 -0.80
C VAL A 410 -9.00 4.00 -1.82
N ALA A 411 -9.18 3.52 -3.06
CA ALA A 411 -8.22 3.74 -4.14
C ALA A 411 -8.38 5.14 -4.76
N ILE A 412 -7.53 6.08 -4.36
CA ILE A 412 -7.49 7.42 -4.98
C ILE A 412 -6.56 7.36 -6.18
N ILE A 413 -7.03 7.74 -7.36
CA ILE A 413 -6.25 7.67 -8.61
C ILE A 413 -5.96 9.07 -9.14
N PHE A 414 -4.75 9.26 -9.66
CA PHE A 414 -4.24 10.50 -10.24
C PHE A 414 -3.69 10.21 -11.65
N ASP A 415 -3.74 11.19 -12.53
CA ASP A 415 -3.21 11.13 -13.92
C ASP A 415 -1.96 12.01 -13.96
N VAL A 416 -0.76 11.41 -13.93
CA VAL A 416 0.49 12.07 -13.52
C VAL A 416 1.56 11.96 -14.61
N ALA A 417 2.32 13.04 -14.83
CA ALA A 417 3.41 13.04 -15.80
C ALA A 417 4.59 12.14 -15.36
N PRO A 418 5.24 11.41 -16.28
CA PRO A 418 6.30 10.45 -15.96
C PRO A 418 7.62 11.09 -15.49
N ASP A 419 7.71 12.42 -15.44
CA ASP A 419 8.84 13.21 -14.92
C ASP A 419 8.60 13.72 -13.48
N ALA A 420 7.41 13.49 -12.90
CA ALA A 420 7.10 13.91 -11.54
C ALA A 420 7.86 13.08 -10.51
N THR A 421 8.45 13.76 -9.52
CA THR A 421 9.25 13.16 -8.44
C THR A 421 8.81 13.70 -7.09
N ASP A 422 9.09 12.96 -6.03
CA ASP A 422 8.70 13.26 -4.64
C ASP A 422 7.24 13.70 -4.49
N LEU A 423 6.33 12.84 -4.94
CA LEU A 423 4.88 13.01 -4.85
C LEU A 423 4.43 12.99 -3.39
N VAL A 424 3.94 14.15 -2.91
CA VAL A 424 3.33 14.31 -1.59
C VAL A 424 1.80 14.27 -1.71
N PHE A 425 1.17 13.36 -0.98
CA PHE A 425 -0.28 13.18 -0.89
C PHE A 425 -0.84 13.91 0.34
N PHE A 426 -1.88 14.70 0.14
CA PHE A 426 -2.56 15.48 1.18
C PHE A 426 -3.99 15.82 0.77
N SER A 427 -4.75 16.50 1.65
CA SER A 427 -6.11 16.92 1.37
C SER A 427 -6.26 18.45 1.29
N ARG A 428 -7.31 18.93 0.61
CA ARG A 428 -7.68 20.35 0.61
C ARG A 428 -8.22 20.84 1.95
N SER A 429 -8.67 19.94 2.82
CA SER A 429 -9.17 20.28 4.16
C SER A 429 -8.05 20.38 5.20
N ASN A 430 -6.88 19.78 4.95
CA ASN A 430 -5.64 20.03 5.68
C ASN A 430 -4.44 20.10 4.71
N PRO A 431 -4.13 21.29 4.14
CA PRO A 431 -3.03 21.47 3.20
C PRO A 431 -1.66 21.68 3.86
N THR A 432 -1.55 21.60 5.19
CA THR A 432 -0.28 21.82 5.90
C THR A 432 0.46 20.52 6.23
N GLN A 433 -0.16 19.36 6.03
CA GLN A 433 0.36 18.04 6.39
C GLN A 433 0.02 17.01 5.29
N GLY A 434 0.91 16.05 5.08
CA GLY A 434 0.72 14.97 4.10
C GLY A 434 1.82 13.92 4.18
N TRP A 435 1.85 13.00 3.22
CA TRP A 435 2.84 11.91 3.17
C TRP A 435 3.56 11.89 1.83
N LEU A 436 4.86 11.61 1.85
CA LEU A 436 5.66 11.35 0.66
C LEU A 436 5.37 9.92 0.16
N VAL A 437 4.49 9.79 -0.83
CA VAL A 437 3.96 8.48 -1.27
C VAL A 437 4.85 7.79 -2.29
N MET A 438 5.48 8.54 -3.20
CA MET A 438 6.45 8.00 -4.17
C MET A 438 7.53 9.03 -4.49
N ARG A 439 8.81 8.61 -4.42
CA ARG A 439 9.95 9.47 -4.80
C ARG A 439 10.19 9.53 -6.31
N ASN A 440 9.94 8.42 -7.00
CA ASN A 440 10.08 8.25 -8.45
C ASN A 440 8.91 7.40 -8.97
N LEU A 441 8.68 7.42 -10.29
CA LEU A 441 7.52 6.80 -10.97
C LEU A 441 7.88 5.62 -11.88
#